data_AF-A0A382FGD8-F1
#
_entry.id   AF-A0A382FGD8-F1
#
_cell.length_a   1.000
_cell.length_b   1.000
_cell.length_c   1.000
_cell.angle_alpha   90.00
_cell.angle_beta   90.00
_cell.angle_gamma   90.00
#
_symmetry.space_group_name_H-M   'P 1'
#
loop_
_entity.id
_entity.type
_entity.pdbx_description
1 polymer ?
#
loop_
_entity_poly.entity_id
_entity_poly.type
_entity_poly.pdbx_seq_one_letter_code
_entity_poly.pdbx_strand_id
1 'polypeptide(L)'
;MVILEGSEFGKSLILDGKTQSTEMDEFIYHEALVHPALTSHDNPKKVFIAGGGEGATAREVLKHNTVKSVVMVDIDEQVVKA
;
A
#
# COMPACT_ATOMS: atom_id res chain seq x y z
N MET A 1 -14.62 3.91 8.12
CA MET A 1 -13.96 4.08 6.81
C MET A 1 -14.86 4.88 5.89
N VAL A 2 -14.30 5.83 5.15
CA VAL A 2 -14.99 6.58 4.09
C VAL A 2 -14.04 6.73 2.90
N ILE A 3 -14.59 6.59 1.68
CA ILE A 3 -13.91 6.97 0.45
C ILE A 3 -14.52 8.27 -0.03
N LEU A 4 -13.69 9.30 -0.19
CA LEU A 4 -14.10 10.62 -0.67
C LEU A 4 -13.59 10.86 -2.08
N GLU A 5 -14.35 11.57 -2.89
CA GLU A 5 -13.93 12.06 -4.20
C GLU A 5 -13.65 13.56 -4.07
N GLY A 6 -12.38 13.96 -4.13
CA GLY A 6 -11.94 15.35 -4.02
C GLY A 6 -11.48 15.93 -5.36
N SER A 7 -11.67 17.23 -5.55
CA SER A 7 -11.24 17.91 -6.80
C SER A 7 -9.73 18.03 -6.97
N GLU A 8 -8.97 18.03 -5.87
CA GLU A 8 -7.50 18.23 -5.90
C GLU A 8 -6.72 16.90 -5.80
N PHE A 9 -7.22 15.96 -4.98
CA PHE A 9 -6.50 14.74 -4.62
C PHE A 9 -7.16 13.44 -5.14
N GLY A 10 -8.24 13.57 -5.91
CA GLY A 10 -8.99 12.42 -6.45
C GLY A 10 -9.61 11.58 -5.35
N LYS A 11 -9.69 10.27 -5.58
CA LYS A 11 -10.22 9.33 -4.60
C LYS A 11 -9.31 9.24 -3.37
N SER A 12 -9.87 9.45 -2.18
CA SER A 12 -9.13 9.51 -0.91
C SER A 12 -9.71 8.56 0.14
N LEU A 13 -8.84 7.74 0.75
CA LEU A 13 -9.19 6.82 1.85
C LEU A 13 -9.07 7.53 3.20
N ILE A 14 -10.17 7.59 3.95
CA ILE A 14 -10.24 8.19 5.29
C ILE A 14 -10.61 7.13 6.33
N LEU A 15 -9.76 6.95 7.35
CA LEU A 15 -10.01 6.08 8.51
C LEU A 15 -10.00 6.93 9.78
N ASP A 16 -11.02 6.79 10.62
CA ASP A 16 -11.20 7.55 11.88
C ASP A 16 -11.00 9.07 11.73
N GLY A 17 -11.50 9.62 10.62
CA GLY A 17 -11.38 11.06 10.30
C GLY A 17 -9.99 11.51 9.85
N LYS A 18 -9.07 10.59 9.58
CA LYS A 18 -7.69 10.86 9.14
C LYS A 18 -7.44 10.31 7.74
N THR A 19 -6.84 11.14 6.88
CA THR A 19 -6.38 10.72 5.56
C THR A 19 -5.31 9.64 5.68
N GLN A 20 -5.51 8.54 4.96
CA GLN A 20 -4.55 7.44 4.86
C GLN A 20 -3.80 7.48 3.52
N SER A 21 -4.54 7.73 2.44
CA SER A 21 -4.01 7.69 1.08
C SER A 21 -4.89 8.52 0.15
N THR A 22 -4.28 9.11 -0.89
CA THR A 22 -4.99 9.82 -1.96
C THR A 22 -4.48 9.38 -3.32
N GLU A 23 -5.39 9.23 -4.29
CA GLU A 23 -5.09 8.73 -5.63
C GLU A 23 -3.97 9.51 -6.34
N MET A 24 -3.91 10.82 -6.11
CA MET A 24 -2.97 11.70 -6.81
C MET A 24 -1.52 11.56 -6.32
N ASP A 25 -1.28 11.14 -5.08
CA ASP A 25 0.05 11.21 -4.46
C ASP A 25 0.49 9.96 -3.68
N GLU A 26 -0.36 8.96 -3.52
CA GLU A 26 -0.05 7.75 -2.74
C GLU A 26 1.20 7.01 -3.23
N PHE A 27 1.52 7.13 -4.53
CA PHE A 27 2.73 6.58 -5.11
C PHE A 27 3.98 7.08 -4.39
N ILE A 28 4.02 8.35 -3.95
CA ILE A 28 5.18 8.93 -3.24
C ILE A 28 5.46 8.15 -1.96
N TYR A 29 4.40 7.88 -1.17
CA TYR A 29 4.52 7.14 0.08
C TYR A 29 4.87 5.67 -0.19
N HIS A 30 4.15 5.00 -1.08
CA HIS A 30 4.31 3.56 -1.30
C HIS A 30 5.62 3.20 -1.98
N GLU A 31 6.07 3.99 -2.95
CA GLU A 31 7.37 3.79 -3.60
C GLU A 31 8.52 4.01 -2.60
N ALA A 32 8.44 5.07 -1.78
CA ALA A 32 9.44 5.36 -0.76
C ALA A 32 9.45 4.34 0.39
N LEU A 33 8.30 3.77 0.75
CA LEU A 33 8.20 2.73 1.76
C LEU A 33 8.82 1.40 1.28
N VAL A 34 8.61 1.05 0.01
CA VAL A 34 8.89 -0.30 -0.51
C VAL A 34 10.23 -0.41 -1.20
N HIS A 35 10.55 0.47 -2.15
CA HIS A 35 11.70 0.27 -3.02
C HIS A 35 13.05 0.35 -2.31
N PRO A 36 13.30 1.26 -1.35
CA PRO A 36 14.59 1.28 -0.65
C PRO A 36 14.92 -0.05 0.03
N ALA A 37 13.93 -0.68 0.67
CA ALA A 37 14.11 -1.97 1.33
C ALA A 37 14.40 -3.11 0.34
N LEU A 38 13.62 -3.20 -0.75
CA LEU A 38 13.73 -4.30 -1.72
C LEU A 38 14.93 -4.16 -2.67
N THR A 39 15.34 -2.93 -3.01
CA THR A 39 16.52 -2.68 -3.85
C THR A 39 17.85 -2.83 -3.10
N SER A 40 17.84 -2.66 -1.77
CA SER A 40 19.02 -2.86 -0.92
C SER A 40 19.28 -4.32 -0.55
N HIS A 41 18.34 -5.22 -0.86
CA HIS A 41 18.46 -6.64 -0.59
C HIS A 41 18.81 -7.38 -1.89
N ASP A 42 19.85 -8.24 -1.88
CA ASP A 42 20.36 -8.88 -3.11
C ASP A 42 19.31 -9.72 -3.87
N ASN A 43 18.42 -10.41 -3.14
CA ASN A 43 17.41 -11.27 -3.75
C ASN A 43 16.17 -11.48 -2.85
N PRO A 44 15.29 -10.47 -2.67
CA PRO A 44 14.12 -10.59 -1.82
C PRO A 44 13.09 -11.53 -2.46
N LYS A 45 12.65 -12.56 -1.73
CA LYS A 45 11.73 -13.60 -2.27
C LYS A 45 10.40 -13.66 -1.55
N LYS A 46 10.37 -13.39 -0.24
CA LYS A 46 9.17 -13.48 0.59
C LYS A 46 9.02 -12.17 1.34
N VAL A 47 7.87 -11.55 1.22
CA VAL A 47 7.58 -10.26 1.86
C VAL A 47 6.35 -10.40 2.73
N PHE A 48 6.44 -9.87 3.94
CA PHE A 48 5.33 -9.76 4.87
C PHE A 48 4.99 -8.28 5.05
N ILE A 49 3.71 -7.94 4.93
CA ILE A 49 3.18 -6.59 5.12
C ILE A 49 2.24 -6.66 6.33
N ALA A 50 2.59 -5.93 7.40
CA ALA A 50 1.70 -5.69 8.52
C ALA A 50 0.82 -4.48 8.23
N GLY A 51 -0.48 -4.69 8.14
CA GLY A 51 -1.44 -3.72 7.61
C GLY A 51 -1.45 -3.72 6.08
N GLY A 52 -1.58 -2.53 5.50
CA GLY A 52 -1.55 -2.34 4.05
C GLY A 52 -2.86 -2.70 3.36
N GLY A 53 -3.98 -2.78 4.09
CA GLY A 53 -5.29 -3.20 3.57
C GLY A 53 -5.76 -2.49 2.30
N GLU A 54 -5.26 -1.28 2.02
CA GLU A 54 -5.45 -0.55 0.77
C GLU A 54 -4.88 -1.28 -0.47
N GLY A 55 -3.87 -2.13 -0.29
CA GLY A 55 -3.23 -2.93 -1.35
C GLY A 55 -2.12 -2.21 -2.12
N ALA A 56 -1.99 -0.89 -2.02
CA ALA A 56 -0.96 -0.11 -2.71
C ALA A 56 0.47 -0.52 -2.31
N THR A 57 0.72 -0.83 -1.03
CA THR A 57 2.01 -1.39 -0.60
C THR A 57 2.31 -2.73 -1.32
N ALA A 58 1.32 -3.62 -1.42
CA ALA A 58 1.48 -4.90 -2.09
C ALA A 58 1.71 -4.74 -3.60
N ARG A 59 1.04 -3.78 -4.24
CA ARG A 59 1.27 -3.39 -5.65
C ARG A 59 2.74 -3.05 -5.89
N GLU A 60 3.34 -2.21 -5.05
CA GLU A 60 4.73 -1.82 -5.20
C GLU A 60 5.71 -2.98 -4.95
N VAL A 61 5.41 -3.84 -3.96
CA VAL A 61 6.22 -5.05 -3.70
C VAL A 61 6.20 -5.98 -4.92
N LEU A 62 5.04 -6.16 -5.55
CA LEU A 62 4.85 -7.04 -6.70
C LEU A 62 5.50 -6.53 -7.99
N LYS A 63 5.98 -5.28 -8.04
CA LYS A 63 6.83 -4.78 -9.15
C LYS A 63 8.21 -5.46 -9.18
N HIS A 64 8.67 -6.07 -8.09
CA HIS A 64 9.99 -6.73 -8.01
C HIS A 64 9.90 -8.20 -8.43
N ASN A 65 10.50 -8.54 -9.58
CA ASN A 65 10.45 -9.89 -10.19
C ASN A 65 11.10 -11.02 -9.37
N THR A 66 11.95 -10.67 -8.40
CA THR A 66 12.58 -11.59 -7.44
C THR A 66 11.59 -12.11 -6.41
N VAL A 67 10.56 -11.32 -6.07
CA VAL A 67 9.52 -11.67 -5.11
C VAL A 67 8.68 -12.84 -5.64
N LYS A 68 8.47 -13.85 -4.78
CA LYS A 68 7.71 -15.07 -5.06
C LYS A 68 6.44 -15.19 -4.24
N SER A 69 6.37 -14.53 -3.09
CA SER A 69 5.17 -14.50 -2.26
C SER A 69 5.11 -13.20 -1.45
N VAL A 70 3.92 -12.61 -1.39
CA VAL A 70 3.59 -11.50 -0.51
C VAL A 70 2.47 -11.95 0.42
N VAL A 71 2.65 -11.77 1.72
CA VAL A 71 1.62 -12.00 2.73
C VAL A 71 1.27 -10.66 3.35
N MET A 72 0.06 -10.19 3.08
CA MET A 72 -0.48 -8.96 3.65
C MET A 72 -1.48 -9.35 4.75
N VAL A 73 -1.28 -8.83 5.95
CA VAL A 73 -2.14 -9.10 7.10
C VAL A 73 -2.64 -7.77 7.62
N ASP A 74 -3.89 -7.47 7.30
CA ASP A 74 -4.62 -6.36 7.90
C ASP A 74 -5.62 -6.89 8.94
N ILE A 75 -5.85 -6.11 9.99
CA ILE A 75 -6.78 -6.46 11.06
C ILE A 75 -8.23 -6.17 10.67
N ASP A 76 -8.44 -5.19 9.78
CA ASP A 76 -9.77 -4.75 9.38
C ASP A 76 -10.14 -5.25 7.97
N GLU A 77 -10.97 -6.29 7.93
CA GLU A 77 -11.46 -6.89 6.68
C GLU A 77 -12.24 -5.87 5.82
N GLN A 78 -12.88 -4.87 6.43
CA GLN A 78 -13.66 -3.88 5.67
C GLN A 78 -12.76 -3.00 4.81
N VAL A 79 -11.55 -2.69 5.29
CA VAL A 79 -10.56 -1.91 4.52
C VAL A 79 -10.11 -2.68 3.29
N VAL A 80 -9.92 -4.00 3.42
CA VAL A 80 -9.46 -4.87 2.33
C VAL A 80 -10.52 -5.06 1.24
N LYS A 81 -11.81 -5.05 1.61
CA LYS A 81 -12.93 -5.29 0.69
C LYS A 81 -13.50 -4.01 0.04
N ALA A 82 -12.97 -2.85 0.41
CA ALA A 82 -13.49 -1.53 0.04
C ALA A 82 -13.34 -1.20 -1.46
#